data_AF-A0A352KY81-F1
#
_entry.id   AF-A0A352KY81-F1
#
_cell.length_a   1.000
_cell.length_b   1.000
_cell.length_c   1.000
_cell.angle_alpha   90.00
_cell.angle_beta   90.00
_cell.angle_gamma   90.00
#
_symmetry.space_group_name_H-M   'P 1'
#
loop_
_entity.id
_entity.type
_entity.pdbx_description
1 polymer ?
#
loop_
_entity_poly.entity_id
_entity_poly.type
_entity_poly.pdbx_seq_one_letter_code
_entity_poly.pdbx_strand_id
1 'polypeptide(L)'
;YNYMLNTPNPEVRTITHLHGGHTRPEHDGFPEHWYVPGSSRDHIYDNNQPASTLWYHDHAMGSTRLNVYAGLAGFYLLRDKTETALNLPRGTFEVPLAIQDRCFNADGSLFYPTSREYFDGYTGPYSTDPVNPTDVPPVWNP
;
A
#
# COMPACT_ATOMS: atom_id res chain seq x y z
N TYR A 1 6.16 7.69 22.78
CA TYR A 1 6.46 6.63 21.80
C TYR A 1 6.50 5.30 22.53
N ASN A 2 5.33 4.70 22.78
CA ASN A 2 5.23 3.41 23.47
C ASN A 2 5.27 2.29 22.46
N TYR A 3 6.42 1.62 22.35
CA TYR A 3 6.56 0.30 21.75
C TYR A 3 5.87 -0.71 22.67
N MET A 4 4.54 -0.78 22.60
CA MET A 4 3.82 -1.96 23.05
C MET A 4 3.50 -2.75 21.80
N LEU A 5 4.07 -3.95 21.66
CA LEU A 5 3.48 -5.17 21.08
C LEU A 5 4.56 -6.26 21.06
N ASN A 6 4.50 -7.12 22.09
CA ASN A 6 5.37 -8.29 22.33
C ASN A 6 5.11 -9.46 21.37
N THR A 7 4.94 -9.20 20.08
CA THR A 7 4.96 -10.23 19.03
C THR A 7 5.89 -9.75 17.92
N PRO A 8 7.11 -10.31 17.79
CA PRO A 8 7.87 -10.08 16.58
C PRO A 8 7.04 -10.64 15.42
N ASN A 9 6.51 -9.72 14.59
CA ASN A 9 5.74 -10.01 13.38
C ASN A 9 4.29 -10.50 13.60
N PRO A 10 3.35 -9.61 14.00
CA PRO A 10 1.94 -9.97 14.11
C PRO A 10 1.34 -10.34 12.73
N GLU A 11 0.44 -11.32 12.70
CA GLU A 11 -0.20 -11.81 11.47
C GLU A 11 -0.94 -10.70 10.70
N VAL A 12 -1.70 -9.87 11.44
CA VAL A 12 -2.44 -8.74 10.89
C VAL A 12 -1.87 -7.45 11.44
N ARG A 13 -1.44 -6.58 10.53
CA ARG A 13 -0.88 -5.26 10.81
C ARG A 13 -1.11 -4.35 9.62
N THR A 14 -1.22 -3.06 9.88
CA THR A 14 -1.43 -2.06 8.83
C THR A 14 -0.66 -0.78 9.12
N ILE A 15 -0.26 -0.07 8.08
CA ILE A 15 0.17 1.32 8.13
C ILE A 15 -0.23 2.02 6.83
N THR A 16 -0.86 3.18 6.92
CA THR A 16 -1.30 3.90 5.73
C THR A 16 -0.17 4.76 5.17
N HIS A 17 0.18 4.55 3.91
CA HIS A 17 1.02 5.46 3.13
C HIS A 17 0.15 6.29 2.19
N LEU A 18 0.36 7.61 2.14
CA LEU A 18 -0.26 8.50 1.15
C LEU A 18 0.70 8.67 -0.03
N HIS A 19 0.53 7.82 -1.04
CA HIS A 19 1.38 7.81 -2.21
C HIS A 19 1.23 9.08 -3.04
N GLY A 20 2.37 9.73 -3.29
CA GLY A 20 2.46 11.02 -3.96
C GLY A 20 2.19 12.23 -3.05
N GLY A 21 1.92 12.01 -1.76
CA GLY A 21 1.75 13.08 -0.78
C GLY A 21 3.09 13.67 -0.35
N HIS A 22 3.23 14.99 -0.39
CA HIS A 22 4.31 15.71 0.31
C HIS A 22 4.03 15.65 1.83
N THR A 23 4.55 14.59 2.46
CA THR A 23 4.24 14.23 3.84
C THR A 23 5.50 14.18 4.68
N ARG A 24 5.38 14.51 5.98
CA ARG A 24 6.49 14.36 6.93
C ARG A 24 6.74 12.87 7.22
N PRO A 25 7.99 12.45 7.48
CA PRO A 25 8.32 11.02 7.67
C PRO A 25 7.49 10.31 8.74
N GLU A 26 7.14 10.99 9.83
CA GLU A 26 6.32 10.46 10.92
C GLU A 26 4.88 10.09 10.53
N HIS A 27 4.36 10.70 9.45
CA HIS A 27 3.02 10.50 8.90
C HIS A 27 3.04 9.89 7.49
N ASP A 28 4.23 9.55 6.96
CA ASP A 28 4.38 9.03 5.60
C ASP A 28 3.97 7.56 5.49
N GLY A 29 3.87 6.85 6.61
CA GLY A 29 3.50 5.43 6.61
C GLY A 29 4.70 4.49 6.49
N PHE A 30 5.81 4.85 7.14
CA PHE A 30 7.03 4.04 7.18
C PHE A 30 6.70 2.56 7.51
N PRO A 31 7.27 1.57 6.80
CA PRO A 31 6.75 0.21 6.84
C PRO A 31 6.74 -0.48 8.21
N GLU A 32 7.65 -0.11 9.10
CA GLU A 32 7.78 -0.69 10.45
C GLU A 32 6.92 0.03 11.50
N HIS A 33 6.28 1.13 11.12
CA HIS A 33 5.45 1.97 11.99
C HIS A 33 3.99 1.48 12.07
N TRP A 34 3.76 0.20 11.77
CA TRP A 34 2.45 -0.42 11.74
C TRP A 34 1.76 -0.46 13.10
N TYR A 35 0.44 -0.65 13.04
CA TYR A 35 -0.42 -0.90 14.19
C TYR A 35 -1.30 -2.13 13.93
N VAL A 36 -1.86 -2.68 14.99
CA VAL A 36 -2.64 -3.94 14.97
C VAL A 36 -4.13 -3.66 15.20
N PRO A 37 -5.02 -4.63 14.91
CA PRO A 37 -6.44 -4.50 15.19
C PRO A 37 -6.73 -4.04 16.64
N GLY A 38 -7.72 -3.16 16.80
CA GLY A 38 -8.06 -2.54 18.08
C GLY A 38 -7.19 -1.33 18.46
N SER A 39 -6.20 -0.97 17.64
CA SER A 39 -5.40 0.25 17.78
C SER A 39 -5.76 1.28 16.70
N SER A 40 -5.38 2.53 16.93
CA SER A 40 -5.52 3.62 15.95
C SER A 40 -4.24 4.44 15.87
N ARG A 41 -4.08 5.13 14.74
CA ARG A 41 -2.96 6.04 14.51
C ARG A 41 -3.41 7.26 13.69
N ASP A 42 -3.03 8.43 14.14
CA ASP A 42 -3.26 9.67 13.41
C ASP A 42 -2.19 9.91 12.35
N HIS A 43 -2.63 10.33 11.17
CA HIS A 43 -1.77 10.80 10.08
C HIS A 43 -2.13 12.25 9.80
N ILE A 44 -1.12 13.12 9.78
CA ILE A 44 -1.30 14.55 9.49
C ILE A 44 -0.70 14.82 8.11
N TYR A 45 -1.56 15.20 7.18
CA TYR A 45 -1.19 15.53 5.80
C TYR A 45 -1.29 17.04 5.59
N ASP A 46 -0.15 17.67 5.28
CA ASP A 46 -0.07 19.13 5.13
C ASP A 46 -0.83 19.62 3.87
N ASN A 47 -1.02 18.77 2.86
CA ASN A 47 -1.77 19.06 1.63
C ASN A 47 -1.32 20.35 0.92
N ASN A 48 -0.03 20.67 1.02
CA ASN A 48 0.56 21.94 0.58
C ASN A 48 1.28 21.84 -0.78
N GLN A 49 0.94 20.83 -1.57
CA GLN A 49 1.45 20.62 -2.94
C GLN A 49 0.37 20.96 -3.98
N PRO A 50 0.70 21.08 -5.27
CA PRO A 50 -0.28 21.34 -6.33
C PRO A 50 -1.40 20.28 -6.38
N ALA A 51 -2.56 20.65 -6.93
CA ALA A 51 -3.64 19.71 -7.18
C ALA A 51 -3.15 18.44 -7.90
N SER A 52 -3.58 17.27 -7.43
CA SER A 52 -3.08 15.98 -7.89
C SER A 52 -4.02 14.84 -7.49
N THR A 53 -4.05 13.78 -8.31
CA THR A 53 -4.65 12.50 -7.91
C THR A 53 -3.61 11.71 -7.12
N LEU A 54 -3.78 11.68 -5.81
CA LEU A 54 -3.00 10.83 -4.91
C LEU A 54 -3.80 9.54 -4.64
N TRP A 55 -3.18 8.60 -3.95
CA TRP A 55 -3.86 7.42 -3.44
C TRP A 55 -3.23 6.99 -2.13
N TYR A 56 -4.03 6.46 -1.22
CA TYR A 56 -3.55 5.90 0.03
C TYR A 56 -3.70 4.38 0.00
N HIS A 57 -2.73 3.68 0.58
CA HIS A 57 -2.73 2.23 0.63
C HIS A 57 -1.95 1.72 1.85
N ASP A 58 -2.10 0.43 2.14
CA ASP A 58 -1.29 -0.18 3.19
C ASP A 58 0.19 -0.29 2.78
N HIS A 59 1.10 -0.06 3.71
CA HIS A 59 2.55 -0.11 3.50
C HIS A 59 3.26 -0.95 4.57
N ALA A 60 2.55 -1.87 5.24
CA ALA A 60 3.12 -2.59 6.38
C ALA A 60 4.18 -3.58 5.92
N MET A 61 5.36 -3.51 6.57
CA MET A 61 6.53 -4.31 6.26
C MET A 61 6.15 -5.79 6.16
N GLY A 62 6.24 -6.40 4.97
CA GLY A 62 6.01 -7.82 4.69
C GLY A 62 4.56 -8.20 4.41
N SER A 63 3.60 -7.28 4.53
CA SER A 63 2.17 -7.53 4.29
C SER A 63 1.51 -6.57 3.31
N THR A 64 2.22 -5.56 2.79
CA THR A 64 1.72 -4.60 1.80
C THR A 64 0.92 -5.26 0.69
N ARG A 65 1.50 -6.24 0.00
CA ARG A 65 0.83 -6.96 -1.10
C ARG A 65 -0.48 -7.58 -0.65
N LEU A 66 -0.49 -8.29 0.47
CA LEU A 66 -1.67 -8.99 0.99
C LEU A 66 -2.78 -8.01 1.37
N ASN A 67 -2.41 -6.93 2.06
CA ASN A 67 -3.34 -5.91 2.54
C ASN A 67 -3.96 -5.10 1.39
N VAL A 68 -3.15 -4.68 0.41
CA VAL A 68 -3.62 -4.01 -0.81
C VAL A 68 -4.52 -4.94 -1.63
N TYR A 69 -4.11 -6.21 -1.77
CA TYR A 69 -4.87 -7.21 -2.51
C TYR A 69 -6.22 -7.51 -1.86
N ALA A 70 -6.28 -7.50 -0.52
CA ALA A 70 -7.52 -7.59 0.27
C ALA A 70 -8.42 -6.33 0.17
N GLY A 71 -7.92 -5.23 -0.40
CA GLY A 71 -8.71 -4.04 -0.73
C GLY A 71 -8.29 -2.75 -0.01
N LEU A 72 -7.18 -2.73 0.73
CA LEU A 72 -6.70 -1.51 1.40
C LEU A 72 -5.99 -0.55 0.43
N ALA A 73 -6.79 0.07 -0.45
CA ALA A 73 -6.37 1.15 -1.33
C ALA A 73 -7.54 2.10 -1.61
N GLY A 74 -7.26 3.39 -1.76
CA GLY A 74 -8.27 4.39 -2.11
C GLY A 74 -7.67 5.66 -2.69
N PHE A 75 -8.44 6.40 -3.49
CA PHE A 75 -8.00 7.67 -4.03
C PHE A 75 -8.05 8.79 -2.98
N TYR A 76 -7.11 9.72 -3.07
CA TYR A 76 -7.09 10.97 -2.32
C TYR A 76 -6.91 12.11 -3.33
N LEU A 77 -7.99 12.84 -3.60
CA LEU A 77 -7.99 13.86 -4.64
C LEU A 77 -7.69 15.23 -4.03
N LEU A 78 -6.46 15.72 -4.25
CA LEU A 78 -6.04 17.03 -3.79
C LEU A 78 -6.45 18.09 -4.81
N ARG A 79 -7.11 19.15 -4.35
CA ARG A 79 -7.66 20.23 -5.19
C ARG A 79 -7.05 21.57 -4.83
N ASP A 80 -6.95 22.44 -5.82
CA ASP A 80 -6.58 23.84 -5.59
C ASP A 80 -7.40 24.82 -6.44
N LYS A 81 -7.21 26.11 -6.17
CA LYS A 81 -7.92 27.19 -6.88
C LYS A 81 -7.45 27.34 -8.32
N THR A 82 -6.20 26.98 -8.63
CA THR A 82 -5.61 27.06 -9.96
C THR A 82 -6.27 26.04 -10.89
N GLU A 83 -6.34 24.77 -10.48
CA GLU A 83 -7.06 23.69 -11.16
C GLU A 83 -8.54 24.06 -11.34
N THR A 84 -9.18 24.55 -10.27
CA THR A 84 -10.61 24.93 -10.30
C THR A 84 -10.91 26.01 -11.35
N ALA A 85 -9.99 26.94 -11.57
CA ALA A 85 -10.13 28.04 -12.54
C ALA A 85 -10.05 27.55 -14.01
N LEU A 86 -9.50 26.37 -14.26
CA LEU A 86 -9.42 25.78 -15.61
C LEU A 86 -10.78 25.31 -16.14
N ASN A 87 -11.80 25.22 -15.27
CA ASN A 87 -13.15 24.77 -15.60
C ASN A 87 -13.19 23.41 -16.34
N LEU A 88 -12.34 22.47 -15.90
CA LEU A 88 -12.35 21.10 -16.38
C LEU A 88 -13.65 20.36 -15.95
N PRO A 89 -14.00 19.23 -16.61
CA PRO A 89 -15.08 18.36 -16.16
C PRO A 89 -14.89 17.95 -14.69
N ARG A 90 -15.96 18.01 -13.89
CA ARG A 90 -15.95 17.78 -12.44
C ARG A 90 -17.25 17.13 -11.96
N GLY A 91 -17.26 16.67 -10.72
CA GLY A 91 -18.46 16.05 -10.13
C GLY A 91 -18.80 14.74 -10.84
N THR A 92 -20.00 14.63 -11.40
CA THR A 92 -20.44 13.41 -12.11
C THR A 92 -19.63 13.10 -13.38
N PHE A 93 -18.87 14.07 -13.89
CA PHE A 93 -18.01 13.90 -15.07
C PHE A 93 -16.55 13.57 -14.72
N GLU A 94 -16.22 13.48 -13.42
CA GLU A 94 -14.91 13.11 -12.94
C GLU A 94 -14.99 11.73 -12.28
N VAL A 95 -14.55 10.71 -13.03
CA VAL A 95 -14.69 9.30 -12.64
C VAL A 95 -13.31 8.74 -12.28
N PRO A 96 -13.04 8.44 -11.00
CA PRO A 96 -11.80 7.75 -10.61
C PRO A 96 -11.78 6.34 -11.18
N LEU A 97 -10.67 5.95 -11.80
CA LEU A 97 -10.47 4.61 -12.37
C LEU A 97 -9.26 3.94 -11.72
N ALA A 98 -9.52 2.94 -10.88
CA ALA A 98 -8.49 2.05 -10.35
C ALA A 98 -8.52 0.73 -11.12
N ILE A 99 -7.37 0.29 -11.62
CA ILE A 99 -7.22 -0.98 -12.32
C ILE A 99 -6.45 -1.92 -11.39
N GLN A 100 -7.04 -3.08 -11.12
CA GLN A 100 -6.49 -4.08 -10.22
C GLN A 100 -6.76 -5.46 -10.80
N ASP A 101 -5.77 -6.35 -10.78
CA ASP A 101 -5.93 -7.75 -11.12
C ASP A 101 -6.04 -8.60 -9.85
N ARG A 102 -6.85 -9.65 -9.91
CA ARG A 102 -7.04 -10.61 -8.82
C ARG A 102 -7.23 -12.01 -9.41
N CYS A 103 -6.63 -12.99 -8.77
CA CYS A 103 -6.89 -14.41 -8.94
C CYS A 103 -7.82 -14.91 -7.83
N PHE A 104 -8.65 -15.89 -8.16
CA PHE A 104 -9.63 -16.49 -7.26
C PHE A 104 -9.51 -18.01 -7.27
N ASN A 105 -9.79 -18.62 -6.12
CA ASN A 105 -10.01 -20.05 -6.02
C ASN A 105 -11.37 -20.43 -6.65
N ALA A 106 -11.59 -21.74 -6.85
CA ALA A 106 -12.85 -22.24 -7.43
C ALA A 106 -14.09 -21.91 -6.58
N ASP A 107 -13.92 -21.65 -5.29
CA ASP A 107 -14.98 -21.23 -4.36
C ASP A 107 -15.22 -19.70 -4.35
N GLY A 108 -14.50 -18.94 -5.17
CA GLY A 108 -14.60 -17.48 -5.26
C GLY A 108 -13.81 -16.71 -4.22
N SER A 109 -13.08 -17.38 -3.32
CA SER A 109 -12.16 -16.70 -2.40
C SER A 109 -10.94 -16.15 -3.14
N LEU A 110 -10.35 -15.07 -2.62
CA LEU A 110 -9.12 -14.50 -3.15
C LEU A 110 -7.97 -15.50 -3.07
N PHE A 111 -7.29 -15.74 -4.17
CA PHE A 111 -6.10 -16.58 -4.23
C PHE A 111 -4.86 -15.76 -3.86
N TYR A 112 -4.14 -16.18 -2.82
CA TYR A 112 -2.93 -15.54 -2.31
C TYR A 112 -1.72 -16.48 -2.47
N PRO A 113 -0.96 -16.37 -3.55
CA PRO A 113 0.20 -17.23 -3.77
C PRO A 113 1.33 -16.88 -2.80
N THR A 114 1.85 -17.88 -2.08
CA THR A 114 2.90 -17.70 -1.07
C THR A 114 4.29 -17.55 -1.66
N SER A 115 4.47 -17.86 -2.96
CA SER A 115 5.73 -17.77 -3.68
C SER A 115 5.49 -17.36 -5.15
N ARG A 116 6.59 -17.05 -5.85
CA ARG A 116 6.56 -16.78 -7.29
C ARG A 116 6.44 -18.05 -8.13
N GLU A 117 6.80 -19.21 -7.58
CA GLU A 117 6.76 -20.54 -8.21
C GLU A 117 5.48 -20.81 -9.00
N TYR A 118 4.33 -20.39 -8.47
CA TYR A 118 3.04 -20.57 -9.15
C TYR A 118 2.96 -19.85 -10.50
N PHE A 119 3.54 -18.64 -10.62
CA PHE A 119 3.43 -17.81 -11.81
C PHE A 119 4.62 -17.94 -12.76
N ASP A 120 5.84 -18.01 -12.22
CA ASP A 120 7.08 -17.97 -13.01
C ASP A 120 7.96 -19.22 -12.86
N GLY A 121 7.53 -20.21 -12.06
CA GLY A 121 8.31 -21.42 -11.79
C GLY A 121 9.58 -21.17 -10.97
N TYR A 122 9.77 -19.96 -10.42
CA TYR A 122 10.96 -19.61 -9.66
C TYR A 122 10.80 -19.97 -8.18
N THR A 123 11.55 -20.98 -7.74
CA THR A 123 11.55 -21.46 -6.35
C THR A 123 12.52 -20.70 -5.45
N GLY A 124 13.28 -19.73 -5.98
CA GLY A 124 14.37 -19.04 -5.29
C GLY A 124 15.76 -19.48 -5.75
N PRO A 125 16.83 -19.02 -5.07
CA PRO A 125 16.84 -18.14 -3.89
C PRO A 125 16.43 -16.69 -4.22
N TYR A 126 15.90 -15.93 -3.25
CA TYR A 126 15.58 -14.52 -3.44
C TYR A 126 16.79 -13.64 -3.05
N SER A 127 16.80 -12.38 -3.48
CA SER A 127 17.91 -11.42 -3.30
C SER A 127 18.42 -11.24 -1.87
N THR A 128 17.57 -11.54 -0.86
CA THR A 128 17.95 -11.47 0.56
C THR A 128 18.60 -12.74 1.09
N ASP A 129 18.85 -13.76 0.28
CA ASP A 129 19.69 -14.88 0.68
C ASP A 129 21.14 -14.38 0.81
N PRO A 130 21.71 -14.32 2.03
CA PRO A 130 23.07 -13.84 2.24
C PRO A 130 24.14 -14.82 1.73
N VAL A 131 23.74 -16.04 1.37
CA VAL A 131 24.62 -17.12 0.87
C VAL A 131 24.57 -17.21 -0.65
N ASN A 132 23.40 -17.04 -1.26
CA ASN A 132 23.21 -17.07 -2.71
C ASN A 132 22.36 -15.88 -3.18
N PRO A 133 22.91 -14.65 -3.24
CA PRO A 133 22.16 -13.48 -3.65
C PRO A 133 21.69 -13.63 -5.10
N THR A 134 20.48 -13.13 -5.38
CA THR A 134 19.90 -13.09 -6.73
C THR A 134 19.38 -11.70 -7.06
N ASP A 135 19.18 -11.42 -8.35
CA ASP A 135 18.56 -10.17 -8.81
C ASP A 135 17.03 -10.17 -8.65
N VAL A 136 16.46 -11.26 -8.11
CA VAL A 136 15.02 -11.41 -7.90
C VAL A 136 14.70 -11.00 -6.46
N PRO A 137 14.10 -9.83 -6.21
CA PRO A 137 13.78 -9.43 -4.85
C PRO A 137 12.88 -10.47 -4.18
N PRO A 138 12.95 -10.66 -2.84
CA PRO A 138 11.88 -11.34 -2.14
C PRO A 138 10.57 -10.63 -2.44
N VAL A 139 9.44 -11.32 -2.23
CA VAL A 139 8.01 -11.09 -2.59
C VAL A 139 7.43 -9.64 -2.47
N TRP A 140 8.26 -8.62 -2.37
CA TRP A 140 8.03 -7.21 -2.66
C TRP A 140 7.77 -6.96 -4.13
N ASN A 141 6.55 -7.21 -4.55
CA ASN A 141 5.86 -6.28 -5.43
C ASN A 141 4.36 -6.34 -5.11
N PRO A 142 3.65 -5.20 -5.01
CA PRO A 142 2.18 -5.15 -4.88
C PRO A 142 1.44 -6.04 -5.88
#